data_AF-A0A9W4R7I7-F1
#
_entry.id   AF-A0A9W4R7I7-F1
#
_cell.length_a   1.000
_cell.length_b   1.000
_cell.length_c   1.000
_cell.angle_alpha   90.00
_cell.angle_beta   90.00
_cell.angle_gamma   90.00
#
_symmetry.space_group_name_H-M   'P 1'
#
loop_
_entity.id
_entity.type
_entity.pdbx_description
1 polymer ?
#
loop_
_entity_poly.entity_id
_entity_poly.type
_entity_poly.pdbx_seq_one_letter_code
_entity_poly.pdbx_strand_id
1 'polypeptide(L)'
;MDSGLFLCFFNEMFPSGRILKAARVGMGLNPDEVAEEAGISRASLSRLEAGSLSVSVKVADSVRKVLENYGVRFLTGDGAVGPSIRFPVDYQG
;
A
#
# COMPACT_ATOMS: atom_id res chain seq x y z
N MET A 1 13.09 -21.85 9.49
CA MET A 1 12.34 -20.60 9.74
C MET A 1 11.26 -20.54 8.69
N ASP A 2 10.01 -20.83 9.07
CA ASP A 2 8.91 -20.94 8.11
C ASP A 2 8.53 -19.59 7.52
N SER A 3 8.62 -19.49 6.20
CA SER A 3 8.30 -18.32 5.38
C SER A 3 6.86 -17.81 5.58
N GLY A 4 5.96 -18.67 6.06
CA GLY A 4 4.57 -18.35 6.36
C GLY A 4 4.39 -17.48 7.62
N LEU A 5 5.22 -17.66 8.64
CA LEU A 5 5.11 -16.89 9.90
C LEU A 5 5.58 -15.44 9.71
N PHE A 6 6.59 -15.23 8.86
CA PHE A 6 7.13 -13.91 8.54
C PHE A 6 6.16 -13.06 7.72
N LEU A 7 5.40 -13.68 6.81
CA LEU A 7 4.38 -13.00 6.01
C LEU A 7 3.15 -12.58 6.83
N CYS A 8 2.77 -13.36 7.86
CA CYS A 8 1.70 -12.98 8.79
C CYS A 8 2.09 -11.76 9.63
N PHE A 9 3.26 -11.79 10.29
CA PHE A 9 3.73 -10.68 11.12
C PHE A 9 3.94 -9.37 10.34
N PHE A 10 4.40 -9.45 9.09
CA PHE A 10 4.61 -8.26 8.27
C PHE A 10 3.30 -7.63 7.78
N ASN A 11 2.27 -8.43 7.50
CA ASN A 11 0.94 -7.94 7.12
C ASN A 11 0.19 -7.28 8.28
N GLU A 12 0.54 -7.58 9.53
CA GLU A 12 0.02 -6.87 10.70
C GLU A 12 0.58 -5.45 10.82
N MET A 13 1.69 -5.11 10.15
CA MET A 13 2.36 -3.80 10.31
C MET A 13 2.38 -2.96 9.02
N PHE A 14 2.43 -3.59 7.84
CA PHE A 14 2.45 -2.88 6.56
C PHE A 14 1.47 -3.45 5.52
N PRO A 15 0.71 -2.59 4.81
CA PRO A 15 -0.16 -3.03 3.74
C PRO A 15 0.70 -3.59 2.63
N SER A 16 0.30 -4.75 2.13
CA SER A 16 0.96 -5.32 0.97
C SER A 16 0.92 -4.35 -0.21
N GLY A 17 1.89 -4.47 -1.12
CA GLY A 17 1.91 -3.65 -2.33
C GLY A 17 0.64 -3.75 -3.17
N ARG A 18 -0.06 -4.90 -3.12
CA ARG A 18 -1.37 -5.07 -3.75
C ARG A 18 -2.46 -4.21 -3.12
N ILE A 19 -2.45 -4.06 -1.79
CA ILE A 19 -3.37 -3.19 -1.06
C ILE A 19 -3.07 -1.72 -1.38
N LEU A 20 -1.79 -1.33 -1.45
CA LEU A 20 -1.40 0.02 -1.88
C LEU A 20 -1.87 0.31 -3.31
N LYS A 21 -1.70 -0.65 -4.23
CA LYS A 21 -2.21 -0.54 -5.60
C LYS A 21 -3.73 -0.37 -5.63
N ALA A 22 -4.46 -1.17 -4.86
CA ALA A 22 -5.91 -1.11 -4.79
C ALA A 22 -6.40 0.25 -4.27
N ALA A 23 -5.73 0.82 -3.27
CA ALA A 23 -6.02 2.17 -2.79
C ALA A 23 -5.78 3.23 -3.88
N ARG A 24 -4.61 3.19 -4.55
CA ARG A 24 -4.30 4.13 -5.63
C ARG A 24 -5.32 4.07 -6.76
N VAL A 25 -5.63 2.86 -7.24
CA VAL A 25 -6.59 2.65 -8.33
C VAL A 25 -7.99 3.05 -7.89
N GLY A 26 -8.39 2.70 -6.66
CA GLY A 26 -9.68 3.09 -6.11
C GLY A 26 -9.84 4.61 -6.15
N MET A 27 -8.83 5.36 -5.71
CA MET A 27 -8.82 6.83 -5.74
C MET A 27 -8.65 7.45 -7.13
N GLY A 28 -8.52 6.65 -8.21
CA GLY A 28 -8.30 7.16 -9.56
C GLY A 28 -6.95 7.84 -9.78
N LEU A 29 -5.98 7.64 -8.89
CA LEU A 29 -4.70 8.37 -8.92
C LEU A 29 -3.74 7.82 -9.98
N ASN A 30 -3.04 8.71 -10.67
CA ASN A 30 -2.02 8.32 -11.64
C ASN A 30 -0.78 7.76 -10.90
N PRO A 31 -0.23 6.61 -11.32
CA PRO A 31 0.98 6.07 -10.70
C PRO A 31 2.22 6.97 -10.82
N ASP A 32 2.30 7.83 -11.84
CA ASP A 32 3.43 8.76 -11.99
C ASP A 32 3.38 9.87 -10.92
N GLU A 33 2.19 10.43 -10.66
CA GLU A 33 1.97 11.45 -9.62
C GLU A 33 2.30 10.89 -8.22
N VAL A 34 1.81 9.68 -7.91
CA VAL A 34 2.09 9.04 -6.62
C VAL A 34 3.58 8.72 -6.45
N ALA A 35 4.26 8.34 -7.53
CA ALA A 35 5.70 8.06 -7.48
C ALA A 35 6.50 9.35 -7.23
N GLU A 36 6.15 10.44 -7.92
CA GLU A 36 6.76 11.76 -7.74
C GLU A 36 6.56 12.27 -6.31
N GLU A 37 5.33 12.26 -5.79
CA GLU A 37 5.01 12.73 -4.45
C GLU A 37 5.66 11.86 -3.35
N ALA A 38 5.81 10.55 -3.61
CA ALA A 38 6.52 9.64 -2.71
C ALA A 38 8.06 9.76 -2.81
N GLY A 39 8.58 10.54 -3.77
CA GLY A 39 10.02 10.71 -4.00
C GLY A 39 10.71 9.45 -4.50
N ILE A 40 10.03 8.62 -5.31
CA ILE A 40 10.54 7.36 -5.83
C ILE A 40 10.39 7.28 -7.36
N SER A 41 11.12 6.35 -7.99
CA SER A 41 10.92 6.08 -9.41
C SER A 41 9.59 5.38 -9.68
N ARG A 42 9.00 5.62 -10.86
CA ARG A 42 7.81 4.90 -11.33
C ARG A 42 8.02 3.38 -11.35
N ALA A 43 9.22 2.93 -11.72
CA ALA A 43 9.58 1.51 -11.70
C ALA A 43 9.60 0.93 -10.27
N SER A 44 10.07 1.69 -9.28
CA SER A 44 10.02 1.30 -7.87
C SER A 44 8.58 1.14 -7.38
N LEU A 45 7.70 2.08 -7.72
CA LEU A 45 6.27 1.97 -7.41
C LEU A 45 5.67 0.73 -8.09
N SER A 46 5.98 0.47 -9.36
CA SER A 46 5.43 -0.69 -10.09
C SER A 46 5.85 -2.03 -9.46
N ARG A 47 7.11 -2.14 -9.00
CA ARG A 47 7.62 -3.33 -8.32
C ARG A 47 6.98 -3.50 -6.94
N LEU A 48 6.79 -2.40 -6.22
CA LEU A 48 6.06 -2.40 -4.95
C LEU A 48 4.64 -2.92 -5.16
N GLU A 49 3.89 -2.31 -6.07
CA GLU A 49 2.49 -2.65 -6.37
C GLU A 49 2.29 -4.10 -6.87
N ALA A 50 3.31 -4.68 -7.50
CA ALA A 50 3.30 -6.08 -7.92
C ALA A 50 3.44 -7.06 -6.72
N GLY A 51 3.76 -6.57 -5.53
CA GLY A 51 3.97 -7.38 -4.33
C GLY A 51 5.37 -7.99 -4.26
N SER A 52 6.37 -7.37 -4.87
CA SER A 52 7.75 -7.86 -4.82
C SER A 52 8.32 -7.73 -3.40
N LEU A 53 8.76 -8.86 -2.84
CA LEU A 53 9.32 -8.95 -1.47
C LEU A 53 10.65 -8.20 -1.29
N SER A 54 11.28 -7.74 -2.38
CA SER A 54 12.57 -7.05 -2.35
C SER A 54 12.46 -5.53 -2.19
N VAL A 55 11.26 -4.97 -2.14
CA VAL A 55 11.08 -3.52 -2.00
C VAL A 55 11.23 -3.10 -0.55
N SER A 56 12.04 -2.06 -0.31
CA SER A 56 12.32 -1.52 1.02
C SER A 56 11.04 -1.07 1.74
N VAL A 57 10.94 -1.38 3.04
CA VAL A 57 9.89 -0.89 3.95
C VAL A 57 9.73 0.63 3.84
N LYS A 58 10.84 1.36 3.67
CA LYS A 58 10.83 2.83 3.51
C LYS A 58 10.04 3.27 2.28
N VAL A 59 10.16 2.55 1.17
CA VAL A 59 9.44 2.85 -0.08
C VAL A 59 7.95 2.57 0.09
N ALA A 60 7.60 1.45 0.73
CA ALA A 60 6.20 1.13 1.05
C ALA A 60 5.57 2.18 1.98
N ASP A 61 6.31 2.63 2.99
CA ASP A 61 5.87 3.66 3.93
C ASP A 61 5.66 5.03 3.26
N SER A 62 6.57 5.46 2.39
CA SER A 62 6.41 6.70 1.61
C SER A 62 5.13 6.67 0.77
N VAL A 63 4.89 5.58 0.04
CA VAL A 63 3.69 5.45 -0.80
C VAL A 63 2.42 5.40 0.05
N ARG A 64 2.43 4.70 1.18
CA ARG A 64 1.31 4.68 2.11
C ARG A 64 0.95 6.09 2.59
N LYS A 65 1.93 6.88 3.04
CA LYS A 65 1.73 8.25 3.51
C LYS A 65 1.11 9.15 2.46
N VAL A 66 1.60 9.06 1.22
CA VAL A 66 1.00 9.80 0.09
C VAL A 66 -0.48 9.43 -0.06
N LEU A 67 -0.82 8.15 -0.12
CA LEU A 67 -2.22 7.73 -0.23
C LEU A 67 -3.08 8.16 0.96
N GLU A 68 -2.52 8.19 2.17
CA GLU A 68 -3.21 8.70 3.36
C GLU A 68 -3.47 10.22 3.29
N ASN A 69 -2.61 10.99 2.62
CA ASN A 69 -2.84 12.41 2.34
C ASN A 69 -4.05 12.62 1.40
N TYR A 70 -4.31 11.67 0.49
CA TYR A 70 -5.54 11.65 -0.32
C TYR A 70 -6.78 11.17 0.45
N GLY A 71 -6.67 10.95 1.77
CA GLY A 71 -7.80 10.57 2.61
C GLY A 71 -8.02 9.06 2.76
N VAL A 72 -7.19 8.23 2.12
CA VAL A 72 -7.23 6.77 2.34
C VAL A 72 -6.83 6.45 3.77
N ARG A 73 -7.37 5.36 4.34
CA ARG A 73 -6.91 4.77 5.59
C ARG A 73 -6.65 3.29 5.41
N PHE A 74 -5.47 2.84 5.84
CA PHE A 74 -5.12 1.42 5.84
C PHE A 74 -5.38 0.82 7.22
N LEU A 75 -6.08 -0.32 7.25
CA LEU A 75 -6.37 -1.06 8.46
C LEU A 75 -5.66 -2.40 8.41
N THR A 76 -5.01 -2.73 9.51
CA THR A 76 -4.39 -4.03 9.74
C THR A 76 -5.47 -5.08 9.92
N GLY A 77 -5.18 -6.31 9.52
CA GLY A 77 -6.05 -7.44 9.86
C GLY A 77 -5.98 -7.76 11.36
N ASP A 78 -7.01 -8.43 11.88
CA ASP A 78 -7.11 -8.84 13.28
C ASP A 78 -7.18 -10.38 13.44
N GLY A 79 -6.83 -11.10 12.38
CA GLY A 79 -6.90 -12.58 12.31
C GLY A 79 -8.27 -13.12 11.91
N ALA A 80 -9.35 -12.37 12.12
CA ALA A 80 -10.68 -12.69 11.59
C ALA A 80 -10.91 -12.03 10.21
N VAL A 81 -10.40 -10.82 10.05
CA VAL A 81 -10.43 -10.06 8.79
C VAL A 81 -9.00 -9.75 8.37
N GLY A 82 -8.71 -9.87 7.07
CA GLY A 82 -7.42 -9.48 6.51
C GLY A 82 -7.24 -7.95 6.45
N PRO A 83 -6.07 -7.46 6.03
CA PRO A 83 -5.84 -6.04 5.81
C PRO A 83 -6.89 -5.42 4.88
N SER A 84 -7.33 -4.21 5.22
CA SER A 84 -8.40 -3.52 4.49
C SER A 84 -8.11 -2.03 4.26
N ILE A 85 -8.88 -1.43 3.36
CA ILE A 85 -8.74 -0.04 2.91
C ILE A 85 -10.06 0.67 3.19
N ARG A 86 -10.00 1.88 3.73
CA ARG A 86 -11.15 2.80 3.76
C ARG A 86 -10.87 3.99 2.86
N PHE A 87 -11.86 4.31 2.03
CA PHE A 87 -11.87 5.52 1.21
C PHE A 87 -12.53 6.67 2.00
N PRO A 88 -12.22 7.94 1.64
CA PRO A 88 -12.85 9.09 2.26
C PRO A 88 -14.36 9.15 1.93
N VAL A 89 -15.11 9.96 2.68
CA VAL A 89 -16.59 10.00 2.61
C VAL A 89 -17.14 10.52 1.28
N ASP A 90 -16.33 11.27 0.54
CA ASP A 90 -16.60 11.86 -0.78
C ASP A 90 -16.08 10.99 -1.94
N TYR A 91 -15.72 9.74 -1.66
CA TYR A 91 -15.31 8.76 -2.66
C TYR A 91 -16.38 8.55 -3.75
N GLN A 92 -16.00 8.74 -5.02
CA GLN A 92 -16.96 8.70 -6.15
C GLN A 92 -16.88 7.47 -7.05
N GLY A 93 -15.96 6.53 -6.82
CA GLY A 93 -15.95 5.21 -7.47
C GLY A 93 -15.71 5.19 -8.97
#